data_AF-A0A661REK8-F1
#
_entry.id   AF-A0A661REK8-F1
#
_cell.length_a   1.000
_cell.length_b   1.000
_cell.length_c   1.000
_cell.angle_alpha   90.00
_cell.angle_beta   90.00
_cell.angle_gamma   90.00
#
_symmetry.space_group_name_H-M   'P 1'
#
loop_
_entity.id
_entity.type
_entity.pdbx_description
1 polymer ?
#
loop_
_entity_poly.entity_id
_entity_poly.type
_entity_poly.pdbx_seq_one_letter_code
_entity_poly.pdbx_strand_id
1 'polypeptide(L)'
;MTNGQEKKLKSPLIGLLAVKNQLITKEELETGLHQCTGSIDLEQALKDYLLANELVSAQNIERLSRAAKTLEIRQKEYKFGAFAVAKGLINQSVLDLALEEQGDAIRGKQKPRLIGDILVAAGLMTVKQKDYILKLQNRVISPAKKTEPDTESDPKPVPKIVPGQPPLEQSQKQPQEQTAQIKEAASALLEPEIIAGGIKLQISRDFLDAFISKTEQFNPDIHVLDIKEALFERDIVNGIVVDEMIEGFIKSSGFKTQLFKIAGGVKPVQGQDAKLEFFFNTDYLKAGGLDTEGNIDFKERGAIPHVEEGTVLAEKMPMVLARQGQNIYGDELETLPGEDISLRFGKGAKLSEDGLKVLAEVRGYPKYSLSGVIFVHNEYTTSGDVDYETG
;
A
#
# COMPACT_ATOMS: atom_id res chain seq x y z
N MET A 1 17.51 -26.63 22.53
CA MET A 1 18.19 -26.04 21.35
C MET A 1 17.34 -24.86 20.94
N THR A 2 17.84 -23.63 21.13
CA THR A 2 17.06 -22.40 20.96
C THR A 2 17.26 -21.78 19.58
N ASN A 3 16.17 -21.31 18.98
CA ASN A 3 16.16 -20.64 17.68
C ASN A 3 17.12 -19.44 17.65
N GLY A 4 18.05 -19.46 16.69
CA GLY A 4 18.78 -18.27 16.25
C GLY A 4 18.28 -17.87 14.87
N GLN A 5 17.23 -17.06 14.79
CA GLN A 5 17.00 -16.30 13.56
C GLN A 5 18.03 -15.16 13.56
N GLU A 6 19.01 -15.25 12.67
CA GLU A 6 19.97 -14.17 12.45
C GLU A 6 19.23 -12.92 11.99
N LYS A 7 19.10 -11.98 12.92
CA LYS A 7 18.34 -10.75 12.75
C LYS A 7 19.17 -9.81 11.89
N LYS A 8 19.09 -9.99 10.57
CA LYS A 8 19.92 -9.33 9.56
C LYS A 8 19.96 -7.81 9.77
N LEU A 9 21.12 -7.28 10.14
CA LEU A 9 21.30 -5.86 10.48
C LEU A 9 21.13 -4.98 9.23
N LYS A 10 20.34 -3.91 9.35
CA LYS A 10 20.34 -2.82 8.37
C LYS A 10 21.62 -2.01 8.57
N SER A 11 22.55 -2.05 7.62
CA SER A 11 23.78 -1.26 7.67
C SER A 11 23.45 0.25 7.73
N PRO A 12 23.91 1.00 8.75
CA PRO A 12 23.67 2.44 8.82
C PRO A 12 24.35 3.18 7.68
N LEU A 13 23.68 4.22 7.19
CA LEU A 13 24.13 5.06 6.08
C LEU A 13 25.58 5.56 6.25
N ILE A 14 25.94 5.96 7.47
CA ILE A 14 27.28 6.49 7.73
C ILE A 14 28.40 5.46 7.52
N GLY A 15 28.13 4.16 7.74
CA GLY A 15 29.09 3.08 7.52
C GLY A 15 29.34 2.82 6.03
N LEU A 16 28.26 2.78 5.24
CA LEU A 16 28.35 2.66 3.77
C LEU A 16 29.13 3.84 3.16
N LEU A 17 28.88 5.07 3.64
CA LEU A 17 29.64 6.24 3.20
C LEU A 17 31.10 6.20 3.65
N ALA A 18 31.42 5.63 4.83
CA ALA A 18 32.79 5.51 5.30
C ALA A 18 33.62 4.59 4.38
N VAL A 19 33.05 3.44 3.99
CA VAL A 19 33.68 2.52 3.02
C VAL A 19 33.84 3.19 1.65
N LYS A 20 32.78 3.78 1.11
CA LYS A 20 32.81 4.45 -0.20
C LYS A 20 33.85 5.56 -0.29
N ASN A 21 34.09 6.30 0.80
CA ASN A 21 35.11 7.34 0.87
C ASN A 21 36.51 6.81 1.24
N GLN A 22 36.71 5.48 1.22
CA GLN A 22 37.98 4.80 1.55
C GLN A 22 38.51 5.16 2.95
N LEU A 23 37.60 5.45 3.89
CA LEU A 23 37.95 5.78 5.27
C LEU A 23 38.07 4.54 6.15
N ILE A 24 37.33 3.48 5.81
CA ILE A 24 37.41 2.13 6.39
C ILE A 24 37.27 1.09 5.29
N THR A 25 37.73 -0.12 5.57
CA THR A 25 37.51 -1.31 4.74
C THR A 25 36.11 -1.91 4.96
N LYS A 26 35.72 -2.80 4.05
CA LYS A 26 34.47 -3.57 4.13
C LYS A 26 34.44 -4.46 5.39
N GLU A 27 35.59 -5.07 5.70
CA GLU A 27 35.82 -5.96 6.85
C GLU A 27 35.73 -5.21 8.19
N GLU A 28 36.27 -4.00 8.28
CA GLU A 28 36.15 -3.14 9.47
C GLU A 28 34.71 -2.66 9.71
N LEU A 29 33.95 -2.39 8.64
CA LEU A 29 32.52 -2.08 8.75
C LEU A 29 31.73 -3.28 9.28
N GLU A 30 31.93 -4.48 8.71
CA GLU A 30 31.25 -5.70 9.15
C GLU A 30 31.58 -6.04 10.61
N THR A 31 32.85 -5.89 11.00
CA THR A 31 33.30 -6.06 12.39
C THR A 31 32.61 -5.05 13.32
N GLY A 32 32.55 -3.78 12.93
CA GLY A 32 31.85 -2.74 13.71
C GLY A 32 30.35 -3.01 13.85
N LEU A 33 29.69 -3.44 12.77
CA LEU A 33 28.26 -3.83 12.81
C LEU A 33 28.01 -4.99 13.76
N HIS A 34 28.90 -6.00 13.78
CA HIS A 34 28.80 -7.11 14.73
C HIS A 34 28.97 -6.64 16.17
N GLN A 35 29.86 -5.68 16.46
CA GLN A 35 30.04 -5.13 17.81
C GLN A 35 28.90 -4.20 18.26
N CYS A 36 28.23 -3.52 17.32
CA CYS A 36 27.06 -2.68 17.60
C CYS A 36 25.72 -3.46 17.61
N THR A 37 25.75 -4.79 17.50
CA THR A 37 24.54 -5.63 17.43
C THR A 37 23.72 -5.54 18.71
N GLY A 38 22.50 -5.00 18.61
CA GLY A 38 21.56 -4.87 19.73
C GLY A 38 21.45 -3.48 20.35
N SER A 39 22.21 -2.50 19.87
CA SER A 39 22.06 -1.09 20.26
C SER A 39 20.69 -0.51 19.87
N ILE A 40 20.17 0.41 20.69
CA ILE A 40 18.89 1.12 20.44
C ILE A 40 19.03 2.06 19.24
N ASP A 41 20.17 2.77 19.15
CA ASP A 41 20.58 3.54 17.98
C ASP A 41 21.84 2.91 17.39
N LEU A 42 21.65 2.18 16.29
CA LEU A 42 22.73 1.49 15.57
C LEU A 42 23.65 2.48 14.84
N GLU A 43 23.15 3.65 14.43
CA GLU A 43 23.95 4.64 13.71
C GLU A 43 24.87 5.40 14.65
N GLN A 44 24.37 5.78 15.84
CA GLN A 44 25.22 6.39 16.87
C GLN A 44 26.21 5.39 17.45
N ALA A 45 25.79 4.16 17.75
CA ALA A 45 26.71 3.12 18.23
C ALA A 45 27.85 2.84 17.23
N LEU A 46 27.56 2.84 15.92
CA LEU A 46 28.59 2.68 14.90
C LEU A 46 29.53 3.90 14.82
N LYS A 47 29.02 5.14 14.97
CA LYS A 47 29.88 6.34 15.08
C LYS A 47 30.84 6.23 16.25
N ASP A 48 30.32 5.86 17.41
CA ASP A 48 31.09 5.75 18.64
C ASP A 48 32.14 4.64 18.52
N TYR A 49 31.81 3.51 17.89
CA TYR A 49 32.77 2.44 17.57
C TYR A 49 33.88 2.90 16.62
N LEU A 50 33.54 3.58 15.52
CA LEU A 50 34.51 4.07 14.53
C LEU A 50 35.45 5.14 15.11
N LEU A 51 34.97 5.94 16.07
CA LEU A 51 35.78 6.90 16.82
C LEU A 51 36.67 6.22 17.86
N ALA A 52 36.12 5.30 18.66
CA ALA A 52 36.81 4.67 19.78
C ALA A 52 37.95 3.73 19.34
N ASN A 53 37.85 3.14 18.14
CA ASN A 53 38.90 2.31 17.54
C ASN A 53 39.81 3.10 16.59
N GLU A 54 39.73 4.43 16.57
CA GLU A 54 40.51 5.35 15.71
C GLU A 54 40.36 5.12 14.18
N LEU A 55 39.44 4.26 13.75
CA LEU A 55 39.18 3.91 12.35
C LEU A 55 38.73 5.12 11.52
N VAL A 56 37.98 6.05 12.11
CA VAL A 56 37.57 7.30 11.44
C VAL A 56 37.73 8.49 12.38
N SER A 57 38.44 9.53 11.94
CA SER A 57 38.60 10.76 12.72
C SER A 57 37.27 11.51 12.93
N ALA A 58 37.15 12.24 14.03
CA ALA A 58 35.97 13.06 14.33
C ALA A 58 35.60 14.04 13.19
N GLN A 59 36.60 14.63 12.51
CA GLN A 59 36.36 15.49 11.35
C GLN A 59 35.76 14.73 10.16
N ASN A 60 36.19 13.48 9.94
CA ASN A 60 35.64 12.64 8.87
C ASN A 60 34.25 12.09 9.25
N ILE A 61 33.99 11.72 10.50
CA ILE A 61 32.64 11.41 10.99
C ILE A 61 31.69 12.60 10.82
N GLU A 62 32.14 13.83 11.05
CA GLU A 62 31.33 15.03 10.81
C GLU A 62 31.02 15.20 9.31
N ARG A 63 32.01 15.03 8.43
CA ARG A 63 31.82 15.07 6.96
C ARG A 63 30.85 14.00 6.49
N LEU A 64 31.00 12.77 6.97
CA LEU A 64 30.12 11.64 6.67
C LEU A 64 28.70 11.89 7.18
N SER A 65 28.53 12.46 8.38
CA SER A 65 27.22 12.83 8.92
C SER A 65 26.53 13.92 8.08
N ARG A 66 27.30 14.91 7.57
CA ARG A 66 26.79 15.93 6.64
C ARG A 66 26.42 15.32 5.27
N ALA A 67 27.19 14.35 4.78
CA ALA A 67 26.89 13.63 3.54
C ALA A 67 25.65 12.74 3.68
N ALA A 68 25.53 11.99 4.78
CA ALA A 68 24.37 11.18 5.14
C ALA A 68 23.09 12.04 5.18
N LYS A 69 23.13 13.16 5.91
CA LYS A 69 22.01 14.11 5.98
C LYS A 69 21.67 14.76 4.62
N THR A 70 22.67 15.02 3.79
CA THR A 70 22.45 15.51 2.41
C THR A 70 21.75 14.45 1.55
N LEU A 71 22.10 13.17 1.71
CA LEU A 71 21.44 12.08 0.98
C LEU A 71 20.02 11.82 1.51
N GLU A 72 19.81 11.87 2.82
CA GLU A 72 18.48 11.78 3.44
C GLU A 72 17.55 12.91 2.97
N ILE A 73 18.09 14.13 2.77
CA ILE A 73 17.37 15.22 2.10
C ILE A 73 17.06 14.83 0.66
N ARG A 74 18.05 14.40 -0.14
CA ARG A 74 17.81 13.97 -1.54
C ARG A 74 16.75 12.87 -1.66
N GLN A 75 16.73 11.91 -0.75
CA GLN A 75 15.68 10.88 -0.64
C GLN A 75 14.30 11.49 -0.45
N LYS A 76 14.16 12.44 0.48
CA LYS A 76 12.90 13.15 0.74
C LYS A 76 12.47 14.03 -0.44
N GLU A 77 13.42 14.60 -1.17
CA GLU A 77 13.17 15.47 -2.32
C GLU A 77 12.85 14.67 -3.60
N TYR A 78 13.51 13.54 -3.84
CA TYR A 78 13.15 12.59 -4.90
C TYR A 78 11.72 12.05 -4.68
N LYS A 79 11.37 11.70 -3.43
CA LYS A 79 9.99 11.30 -3.06
C LYS A 79 8.99 12.41 -3.37
N PHE A 80 9.28 13.66 -2.99
CA PHE A 80 8.45 14.82 -3.35
C PHE A 80 8.23 14.91 -4.86
N GLY A 81 9.31 14.77 -5.65
CA GLY A 81 9.27 14.76 -7.11
C GLY A 81 8.41 13.65 -7.70
N ALA A 82 8.62 12.41 -7.28
CA ALA A 82 7.87 11.25 -7.73
C ALA A 82 6.35 11.39 -7.43
N PHE A 83 5.98 11.91 -6.25
CA PHE A 83 4.59 12.22 -5.93
C PHE A 83 4.01 13.34 -6.80
N ALA A 84 4.80 14.37 -7.12
CA ALA A 84 4.37 15.44 -8.01
C ALA A 84 4.07 14.93 -9.45
N VAL A 85 4.90 14.02 -9.98
CA VAL A 85 4.69 13.36 -11.27
C VAL A 85 3.47 12.41 -11.20
N ALA A 86 3.39 11.56 -10.18
CA ALA A 86 2.30 10.58 -10.03
C ALA A 86 0.91 11.22 -9.83
N LYS A 87 0.85 12.45 -9.30
CA LYS A 87 -0.38 13.25 -9.20
C LYS A 87 -0.65 14.13 -10.44
N GLY A 88 0.18 14.05 -11.48
CA GLY A 88 0.07 14.86 -12.69
C GLY A 88 0.27 16.36 -12.47
N LEU A 89 0.94 16.74 -11.37
CA LEU A 89 1.19 18.15 -11.00
C LEU A 89 2.39 18.72 -11.75
N ILE A 90 3.36 17.86 -12.09
CA ILE A 90 4.47 18.12 -13.00
C ILE A 90 4.65 16.90 -13.92
N ASN A 91 5.47 17.04 -14.96
CA ASN A 91 5.92 15.91 -15.79
C ASN A 91 7.37 15.52 -15.44
N GLN A 92 7.87 14.42 -16.01
CA GLN A 92 9.20 13.90 -15.70
C GLN A 92 10.32 14.89 -16.04
N SER A 93 10.27 15.57 -17.20
CA SER A 93 11.33 16.52 -17.59
C SER A 93 11.39 17.77 -16.71
N VAL A 94 10.26 18.21 -16.14
CA VAL A 94 10.22 19.26 -15.12
C VAL A 94 10.84 18.79 -13.80
N LEU A 95 10.66 17.53 -13.43
CA LEU A 95 11.31 16.94 -12.25
C LEU A 95 12.84 16.85 -12.47
N ASP A 96 13.27 16.32 -13.62
CA ASP A 96 14.69 16.14 -13.93
C ASP A 96 15.45 17.47 -13.89
N LEU A 97 14.87 18.54 -14.46
CA LEU A 97 15.43 19.89 -14.43
C LEU A 97 15.55 20.46 -13.01
N ALA A 98 14.54 20.24 -12.15
CA ALA A 98 14.56 20.72 -10.77
C ALA A 98 15.54 19.92 -9.88
N LEU A 99 15.77 18.64 -10.18
CA LEU A 99 16.82 17.81 -9.58
C LEU A 99 18.22 18.30 -9.98
N GLU A 100 18.41 18.66 -11.26
CA GLU A 100 19.67 19.22 -11.77
C GLU A 100 20.01 20.56 -11.07
N GLU A 101 19.06 21.50 -11.02
CA GLU A 101 19.23 22.79 -10.35
C GLU A 101 19.51 22.64 -8.84
N GLN A 102 18.82 21.71 -8.16
CA GLN A 102 19.12 21.37 -6.77
C GLN A 102 20.55 20.82 -6.62
N GLY A 103 20.98 19.95 -7.54
CA GLY A 103 22.33 19.39 -7.58
C GLY A 103 23.41 20.46 -7.64
N ASP A 104 23.23 21.47 -8.50
CA ASP A 104 24.17 22.58 -8.63
C ASP A 104 24.19 23.52 -7.42
N ALA A 105 23.04 23.82 -6.83
CA ALA A 105 22.97 24.61 -5.60
C ALA A 105 23.77 23.95 -4.45
N ILE A 106 23.70 22.62 -4.33
CA ILE A 106 24.46 21.82 -3.35
C ILE A 106 25.97 21.83 -3.67
N ARG A 107 26.36 21.70 -4.95
CA ARG A 107 27.76 21.80 -5.39
C ARG A 107 28.37 23.18 -5.09
N GLY A 108 27.58 24.25 -5.19
CA GLY A 108 28.00 25.64 -4.98
C GLY A 108 28.22 26.10 -3.53
N LYS A 109 28.26 25.19 -2.54
CA LYS A 109 28.30 25.49 -1.09
C LYS A 109 27.11 26.32 -0.57
N GLN A 110 26.01 26.42 -1.32
CA GLN A 110 24.81 27.12 -0.84
C GLN A 110 24.01 26.23 0.10
N LYS A 111 23.09 26.84 0.88
CA LYS A 111 22.13 26.08 1.68
C LYS A 111 21.25 25.24 0.73
N PRO A 112 21.08 23.92 0.93
CA PRO A 112 20.24 23.10 0.08
C PRO A 112 18.83 23.69 -0.03
N ARG A 113 18.37 23.92 -1.26
CA ARG A 113 16.98 24.30 -1.57
C ARG A 113 16.17 23.03 -1.81
N LEU A 114 14.91 23.01 -1.40
CA LEU A 114 14.00 21.90 -1.66
C LEU A 114 13.46 22.02 -3.10
N ILE A 115 13.29 20.89 -3.80
CA ILE A 115 12.70 20.79 -5.14
C ILE A 115 11.32 21.44 -5.15
N GLY A 116 10.52 21.25 -4.09
CA GLY A 116 9.23 21.91 -3.95
C GLY A 116 9.33 23.44 -3.93
N ASP A 117 10.38 24.01 -3.35
CA ASP A 117 10.61 25.46 -3.36
C ASP A 117 11.19 25.95 -4.69
N ILE A 118 12.03 25.15 -5.37
CA ILE A 118 12.55 25.42 -6.71
C ILE A 118 11.40 25.46 -7.73
N LEU A 119 10.53 24.44 -7.73
CA LEU A 119 9.37 24.35 -8.63
C LEU A 119 8.36 25.48 -8.39
N VAL A 120 8.18 25.91 -7.13
CA VAL A 120 7.35 27.09 -6.79
C VAL A 120 8.00 28.39 -7.27
N ALA A 121 9.31 28.57 -7.07
CA ALA A 121 10.03 29.76 -7.54
C ALA A 121 10.05 29.87 -9.08
N ALA A 122 10.13 28.73 -9.77
CA ALA A 122 10.04 28.63 -11.23
C ALA A 122 8.60 28.79 -11.79
N GLY A 123 7.58 28.86 -10.93
CA GLY A 123 6.18 28.93 -11.34
C GLY A 123 5.60 27.61 -11.91
N LEU A 124 6.38 26.51 -11.83
CA LEU A 124 6.01 25.18 -12.30
C LEU A 124 5.11 24.42 -11.31
N MET A 125 4.96 24.96 -10.09
CA MET A 125 4.08 24.45 -9.05
C MET A 125 3.55 25.60 -8.19
N THR A 126 2.32 25.49 -7.68
CA THR A 126 1.79 26.44 -6.70
C THR A 126 2.17 26.05 -5.27
N VAL A 127 2.22 27.04 -4.35
CA VAL A 127 2.42 26.77 -2.91
C VAL A 127 1.41 25.75 -2.38
N LYS A 128 0.13 25.84 -2.81
CA LYS A 128 -0.91 24.88 -2.42
C LYS A 128 -0.63 23.44 -2.88
N GLN A 129 -0.08 23.27 -4.10
CA GLN A 129 0.32 21.95 -4.61
C GLN A 129 1.56 21.41 -3.88
N LYS A 130 2.55 22.27 -3.60
CA LYS A 130 3.70 21.92 -2.76
C LYS A 130 3.25 21.45 -1.38
N ASP A 131 2.40 22.23 -0.70
CA ASP A 131 1.88 21.90 0.62
C ASP A 131 1.00 20.64 0.61
N TYR A 132 0.30 20.37 -0.49
CA TYR A 132 -0.43 19.11 -0.69
C TYR A 132 0.52 17.91 -0.79
N ILE A 133 1.61 18.01 -1.57
CA ILE A 133 2.62 16.94 -1.65
C ILE A 133 3.34 16.76 -0.31
N LEU A 134 3.73 17.85 0.38
CA LEU A 134 4.32 17.78 1.72
C LEU A 134 3.37 17.16 2.76
N LYS A 135 2.05 17.34 2.62
CA LYS A 135 1.04 16.66 3.45
C LYS A 135 0.86 15.19 3.09
N LEU A 136 1.01 14.80 1.81
CA LEU A 136 1.06 13.39 1.41
C LEU A 136 2.32 12.71 1.98
N GLN A 137 3.46 13.38 1.90
CA GLN A 137 4.75 12.92 2.43
C GLN A 137 4.74 12.75 3.96
N ASN A 138 3.89 13.50 4.68
CA ASN A 138 3.73 13.44 6.13
C ASN A 138 2.35 12.90 6.58
N ARG A 139 1.67 12.09 5.75
CA ARG A 139 0.28 11.67 6.02
C ARG A 139 0.11 10.57 7.07
N VAL A 140 1.19 10.14 7.74
CA VAL A 140 1.13 9.34 8.97
C VAL A 140 0.98 10.23 10.21
N ILE A 141 -0.04 11.10 10.21
CA ILE A 141 -0.65 11.64 11.45
C ILE A 141 -2.17 11.76 11.24
N SER A 142 -2.92 11.18 12.18
CA SER A 142 -4.35 11.39 12.42
C SER A 142 -4.58 11.14 13.92
N PRO A 143 -5.47 11.89 14.61
CA PRO A 143 -6.90 11.77 14.35
C PRO A 143 -7.78 13.06 14.42
N ALA A 144 -8.89 12.96 13.68
CA ALA A 144 -10.18 13.66 13.75
C ALA A 144 -10.47 14.80 14.77
N LYS A 145 -11.03 15.92 14.25
CA LYS A 145 -12.40 16.37 14.61
C LYS A 145 -13.01 17.35 13.58
N LYS A 146 -14.35 17.45 13.61
CA LYS A 146 -15.23 18.18 12.66
C LYS A 146 -15.22 19.70 12.85
N THR A 147 -15.43 20.46 11.75
CA THR A 147 -16.49 21.50 11.61
C THR A 147 -16.59 22.01 10.16
N GLU A 148 -17.80 21.99 9.61
CA GLU A 148 -18.32 22.87 8.53
C GLU A 148 -19.15 24.01 9.20
N PRO A 149 -19.62 25.10 8.53
CA PRO A 149 -20.17 25.13 7.16
C PRO A 149 -19.97 26.42 6.29
N ASP A 150 -20.66 26.44 5.13
CA ASP A 150 -21.10 27.59 4.29
C ASP A 150 -20.04 28.33 3.40
N THR A 151 -20.30 28.78 2.15
CA THR A 151 -21.47 28.74 1.21
C THR A 151 -21.01 28.97 -0.26
N GLU A 152 -21.85 28.57 -1.26
CA GLU A 152 -22.06 29.09 -2.66
C GLU A 152 -20.87 29.64 -3.53
N SER A 153 -20.81 29.52 -4.87
CA SER A 153 -21.83 29.28 -5.93
C SER A 153 -21.24 28.65 -7.23
N ASP A 154 -22.11 27.97 -8.00
CA ASP A 154 -21.95 27.56 -9.42
C ASP A 154 -22.69 28.62 -10.33
N PRO A 155 -22.67 28.67 -11.70
CA PRO A 155 -22.68 27.51 -12.63
C PRO A 155 -22.09 27.62 -14.09
N LYS A 156 -21.52 26.51 -14.59
CA LYS A 156 -21.73 25.87 -15.94
C LYS A 156 -21.35 26.64 -17.25
N PRO A 157 -21.37 26.02 -18.48
CA PRO A 157 -21.74 24.65 -18.90
C PRO A 157 -20.72 23.87 -19.79
N VAL A 158 -21.12 22.62 -20.13
CA VAL A 158 -20.43 21.57 -20.94
C VAL A 158 -20.63 21.78 -22.47
N PRO A 159 -19.98 20.97 -23.34
CA PRO A 159 -20.75 19.96 -24.10
C PRO A 159 -20.11 18.55 -24.23
N LYS A 160 -20.95 17.57 -24.57
CA LYS A 160 -20.71 16.10 -24.65
C LYS A 160 -20.32 15.62 -26.07
N ILE A 161 -19.89 14.36 -26.21
CA ILE A 161 -20.34 13.37 -27.24
C ILE A 161 -19.97 11.92 -26.80
N VAL A 162 -20.84 10.94 -27.12
CA VAL A 162 -20.95 9.51 -26.67
C VAL A 162 -21.85 8.77 -27.70
N PRO A 163 -21.85 7.43 -27.98
CA PRO A 163 -21.24 6.23 -27.34
C PRO A 163 -20.44 5.28 -28.30
N GLY A 164 -20.10 4.04 -27.87
CA GLY A 164 -19.79 2.91 -28.77
C GLY A 164 -19.28 1.61 -28.12
N GLN A 165 -20.16 0.66 -27.77
CA GLN A 165 -19.87 -0.75 -27.38
C GLN A 165 -21.02 -1.64 -27.90
N PRO A 166 -20.79 -2.89 -28.36
CA PRO A 166 -21.00 -4.10 -27.54
C PRO A 166 -20.18 -5.35 -28.04
N PRO A 167 -20.49 -6.62 -27.69
CA PRO A 167 -20.83 -7.25 -26.40
C PRO A 167 -19.87 -8.43 -26.00
N LEU A 168 -20.23 -9.15 -24.94
CA LEU A 168 -19.54 -10.31 -24.32
C LEU A 168 -19.70 -11.64 -25.07
N GLU A 169 -18.75 -12.57 -24.89
CA GLU A 169 -18.98 -14.03 -24.97
C GLU A 169 -18.13 -14.80 -23.93
N GLN A 170 -18.59 -15.99 -23.52
CA GLN A 170 -18.03 -16.82 -22.44
C GLN A 170 -17.33 -18.07 -22.99
N SER A 171 -16.25 -18.57 -22.38
CA SER A 171 -16.11 -19.99 -21.94
C SER A 171 -14.69 -20.50 -21.59
N GLN A 172 -14.69 -21.42 -20.61
CA GLN A 172 -13.75 -22.55 -20.38
C GLN A 172 -12.37 -22.33 -19.71
N LYS A 173 -11.91 -23.39 -19.03
CA LYS A 173 -10.91 -23.39 -17.95
C LYS A 173 -9.60 -24.10 -18.32
N GLN A 174 -8.48 -23.55 -17.83
CA GLN A 174 -7.16 -24.19 -17.59
C GLN A 174 -6.40 -24.73 -18.83
N PRO A 175 -5.06 -24.93 -18.75
CA PRO A 175 -4.11 -24.60 -17.69
C PRO A 175 -2.99 -23.63 -18.18
N GLN A 176 -3.09 -22.33 -17.90
CA GLN A 176 -2.12 -21.32 -18.37
C GLN A 176 -1.50 -20.43 -17.26
N GLU A 177 -1.94 -20.61 -16.01
CA GLU A 177 -1.67 -19.64 -14.92
C GLU A 177 -0.19 -19.44 -14.57
N GLN A 178 0.68 -20.45 -14.75
CA GLN A 178 2.11 -20.31 -14.44
C GLN A 178 2.94 -19.64 -15.54
N THR A 179 2.55 -19.76 -16.82
CA THR A 179 3.30 -19.17 -17.94
C THR A 179 2.85 -17.74 -18.25
N ALA A 180 1.60 -17.39 -17.94
CA ALA A 180 1.06 -16.03 -18.13
C ALA A 180 1.67 -15.02 -17.15
N GLN A 181 1.77 -15.37 -15.86
CA GLN A 181 2.28 -14.47 -14.80
C GLN A 181 3.71 -13.95 -15.06
N ILE A 182 4.55 -14.73 -15.77
CA ILE A 182 5.92 -14.33 -16.11
C ILE A 182 5.94 -13.36 -17.32
N LYS A 183 4.95 -13.40 -18.22
CA LYS A 183 4.89 -12.52 -19.39
C LYS A 183 4.28 -11.15 -19.09
N GLU A 184 3.30 -11.05 -18.18
CA GLU A 184 2.77 -9.74 -17.75
C GLU A 184 3.81 -8.92 -17.00
N ALA A 185 4.66 -9.55 -16.17
CA ALA A 185 5.71 -8.88 -15.42
C ALA A 185 6.69 -8.08 -16.31
N ALA A 186 6.94 -8.51 -17.55
CA ALA A 186 7.86 -7.85 -18.46
C ALA A 186 7.37 -6.50 -19.02
N SER A 187 6.05 -6.26 -19.08
CA SER A 187 5.51 -4.95 -19.49
C SER A 187 5.41 -3.94 -18.33
N ALA A 188 5.59 -4.43 -17.10
CA ALA A 188 5.47 -3.67 -15.87
C ALA A 188 6.81 -3.20 -15.29
N LEU A 189 7.92 -3.31 -16.03
CA LEU A 189 9.22 -2.77 -15.63
C LEU A 189 9.44 -1.35 -16.17
N LEU A 190 10.26 -0.58 -15.44
CA LEU A 190 10.84 0.68 -15.85
C LEU A 190 12.04 0.46 -16.78
N GLU A 191 12.53 1.54 -17.39
CA GLU A 191 13.70 1.47 -18.27
C GLU A 191 14.94 0.94 -17.52
N PRO A 192 15.75 0.09 -18.16
CA PRO A 192 16.92 -0.51 -17.53
C PRO A 192 18.06 0.49 -17.34
N GLU A 193 18.63 0.50 -16.14
CA GLU A 193 19.83 1.28 -15.81
C GLU A 193 21.05 0.36 -15.68
N ILE A 194 22.24 0.83 -16.07
CA ILE A 194 23.50 0.10 -15.82
C ILE A 194 24.15 0.64 -14.55
N ILE A 195 24.35 -0.25 -13.59
CA ILE A 195 24.97 0.03 -12.29
C ILE A 195 26.39 -0.55 -12.22
N ALA A 196 27.06 -0.39 -11.07
CA ALA A 196 28.43 -0.85 -10.83
C ALA A 196 28.67 -2.30 -11.31
N GLY A 197 29.84 -2.53 -11.91
CA GLY A 197 30.24 -3.85 -12.43
C GLY A 197 29.45 -4.35 -13.64
N GLY A 198 28.85 -3.46 -14.45
CA GLY A 198 28.16 -3.85 -15.68
C GLY A 198 26.89 -4.66 -15.43
N ILE A 199 26.21 -4.38 -14.32
CA ILE A 199 24.95 -5.00 -13.93
C ILE A 199 23.79 -4.14 -14.46
N LYS A 200 22.79 -4.75 -15.09
CA LYS A 200 21.57 -4.09 -15.53
C LYS A 200 20.49 -4.20 -14.44
N LEU A 201 20.12 -3.08 -13.83
CA LEU A 201 19.04 -2.92 -12.85
C LEU A 201 17.73 -2.58 -13.56
N GLN A 202 16.63 -3.20 -13.12
CA GLN A 202 15.26 -2.94 -13.59
C GLN A 202 14.30 -2.96 -12.39
N ILE A 203 13.42 -1.97 -12.30
CA ILE A 203 12.49 -1.79 -11.18
C ILE A 203 11.06 -1.92 -11.72
N SER A 204 10.13 -2.49 -10.94
CA SER A 204 8.72 -2.56 -11.32
C SER A 204 8.02 -1.20 -11.18
N ARG A 205 7.02 -0.93 -12.02
CA ARG A 205 6.25 0.33 -12.03
C ARG A 205 5.43 0.58 -10.77
N ASP A 206 5.11 -0.47 -10.02
CA ASP A 206 4.49 -0.40 -8.69
C ASP A 206 5.52 -0.21 -7.56
N PHE A 207 6.82 -0.13 -7.92
CA PHE A 207 7.98 0.00 -7.04
C PHE A 207 8.11 -1.11 -5.97
N LEU A 208 7.37 -2.21 -6.15
CA LEU A 208 7.39 -3.32 -5.21
C LEU A 208 8.61 -4.23 -5.39
N ASP A 209 9.16 -4.36 -6.59
CA ASP A 209 10.24 -5.29 -6.88
C ASP A 209 11.39 -4.64 -7.66
N ALA A 210 12.62 -5.02 -7.32
CA ALA A 210 13.81 -4.70 -8.11
C ALA A 210 14.49 -5.98 -8.60
N PHE A 211 15.03 -5.92 -9.81
CA PHE A 211 15.66 -7.02 -10.50
C PHE A 211 17.00 -6.60 -11.08
N ILE A 212 18.00 -7.47 -11.02
CA ILE A 212 19.28 -7.31 -11.72
C ILE A 212 19.53 -8.43 -12.72
N SER A 213 20.38 -8.16 -13.70
CA SER A 213 20.86 -9.11 -14.69
C SER A 213 22.26 -8.72 -15.17
N LYS A 214 23.01 -9.68 -15.71
CA LYS A 214 24.38 -9.46 -16.18
C LYS A 214 24.38 -8.95 -17.61
N THR A 215 25.13 -7.89 -17.90
CA THR A 215 25.41 -7.50 -19.28
C THR A 215 26.61 -8.28 -19.84
N GLU A 216 26.94 -8.09 -21.10
CA GLU A 216 28.20 -8.57 -21.68
C GLU A 216 29.44 -7.87 -21.11
N GLN A 217 29.27 -6.76 -20.39
CA GLN A 217 30.32 -6.01 -19.69
C GLN A 217 30.36 -6.30 -18.18
N PHE A 218 29.72 -7.38 -17.73
CA PHE A 218 29.68 -7.75 -16.31
C PHE A 218 31.09 -8.03 -15.76
N ASN A 219 31.47 -7.33 -14.68
CA ASN A 219 32.71 -7.57 -13.95
C ASN A 219 32.55 -8.77 -13.01
N PRO A 220 33.27 -9.90 -13.21
CA PRO A 220 33.17 -11.06 -12.32
C PRO A 220 33.76 -10.79 -10.92
N ASP A 221 34.67 -9.81 -10.79
CA ASP A 221 35.38 -9.50 -9.55
C ASP A 221 34.65 -8.46 -8.67
N ILE A 222 33.38 -8.13 -8.99
CA ILE A 222 32.57 -7.24 -8.15
C ILE A 222 32.20 -7.90 -6.81
N HIS A 223 32.26 -7.15 -5.71
CA HIS A 223 31.85 -7.65 -4.40
C HIS A 223 30.38 -7.31 -4.10
N VAL A 224 29.77 -8.09 -3.19
CA VAL A 224 28.40 -7.88 -2.70
C VAL A 224 28.15 -6.43 -2.25
N LEU A 225 29.13 -5.82 -1.56
CA LEU A 225 28.98 -4.46 -1.07
C LEU A 225 28.93 -3.42 -2.20
N ASP A 226 29.63 -3.61 -3.32
CA ASP A 226 29.57 -2.66 -4.44
C ASP A 226 28.18 -2.65 -5.09
N ILE A 227 27.53 -3.82 -5.15
CA ILE A 227 26.14 -3.96 -5.57
C ILE A 227 25.21 -3.28 -4.57
N LYS A 228 25.40 -3.50 -3.26
CA LYS A 228 24.61 -2.85 -2.21
C LYS A 228 24.76 -1.33 -2.20
N GLU A 229 25.97 -0.81 -2.38
CA GLU A 229 26.23 0.62 -2.51
C GLU A 229 25.51 1.18 -3.74
N ALA A 230 25.56 0.51 -4.89
CA ALA A 230 24.88 0.95 -6.11
C ALA A 230 23.34 0.89 -6.02
N LEU A 231 22.77 -0.08 -5.29
CA LEU A 231 21.34 -0.11 -4.95
C LEU A 231 20.97 1.04 -4.00
N PHE A 232 21.81 1.27 -2.99
CA PHE A 232 21.64 2.30 -1.98
C PHE A 232 21.73 3.72 -2.55
N GLU A 233 22.61 3.96 -3.53
CA GLU A 233 22.66 5.20 -4.32
C GLU A 233 21.37 5.52 -5.08
N ARG A 234 20.54 4.50 -5.31
CA ARG A 234 19.25 4.56 -6.01
C ARG A 234 18.08 4.39 -5.03
N ASP A 235 18.36 4.63 -3.75
CA ASP A 235 17.44 4.59 -2.61
C ASP A 235 16.74 3.24 -2.38
N ILE A 236 17.20 2.16 -3.04
CA ILE A 236 16.72 0.79 -2.79
C ILE A 236 17.31 0.33 -1.46
N VAL A 237 16.51 0.39 -0.41
CA VAL A 237 16.93 0.17 0.99
C VAL A 237 16.13 -0.93 1.71
N ASN A 238 15.04 -1.39 1.12
CA ASN A 238 14.10 -2.33 1.74
C ASN A 238 13.98 -3.63 0.94
N GLY A 239 13.78 -4.75 1.64
CA GLY A 239 13.54 -6.04 1.01
C GLY A 239 14.71 -6.61 0.21
N ILE A 240 15.93 -6.07 0.36
CA ILE A 240 17.14 -6.56 -0.32
C ILE A 240 17.41 -8.01 0.11
N VAL A 241 17.69 -8.87 -0.86
CA VAL A 241 17.99 -10.30 -0.63
C VAL A 241 19.23 -10.52 0.24
N VAL A 242 19.36 -11.73 0.78
CA VAL A 242 20.49 -12.11 1.63
C VAL A 242 21.80 -12.17 0.84
N ASP A 243 22.93 -11.98 1.53
CA ASP A 243 24.23 -11.72 0.91
C ASP A 243 24.71 -12.93 0.10
N GLU A 244 24.41 -14.12 0.61
CA GLU A 244 24.66 -15.42 0.01
C GLU A 244 23.95 -15.57 -1.35
N MET A 245 22.76 -14.96 -1.49
CA MET A 245 22.04 -14.94 -2.78
C MET A 245 22.68 -13.95 -3.76
N ILE A 246 23.24 -12.83 -3.28
CA ILE A 246 23.99 -11.87 -4.11
C ILE A 246 25.32 -12.50 -4.55
N GLU A 247 26.04 -13.18 -3.66
CA GLU A 247 27.22 -13.98 -4.03
C GLU A 247 26.88 -15.07 -5.03
N GLY A 248 25.75 -15.77 -4.85
CA GLY A 248 25.24 -16.76 -5.80
C GLY A 248 25.00 -16.15 -7.18
N PHE A 249 24.39 -14.96 -7.25
CA PHE A 249 24.25 -14.20 -8.49
C PHE A 249 25.63 -13.90 -9.11
N ILE A 250 26.57 -13.32 -8.35
CA ILE A 250 27.93 -12.97 -8.83
C ILE A 250 28.64 -14.20 -9.40
N LYS A 251 28.71 -15.29 -8.63
CA LYS A 251 29.44 -16.53 -8.96
C LYS A 251 28.76 -17.38 -10.05
N SER A 252 27.47 -17.21 -10.30
CA SER A 252 26.75 -17.97 -11.33
C SER A 252 27.11 -17.56 -12.77
N SER A 253 27.05 -18.51 -13.70
CA SER A 253 27.13 -18.25 -15.15
C SER A 253 25.79 -17.78 -15.76
N GLY A 254 24.73 -17.71 -14.96
CA GLY A 254 23.37 -17.37 -15.37
C GLY A 254 23.08 -15.87 -15.45
N PHE A 255 21.79 -15.53 -15.49
CA PHE A 255 21.27 -14.15 -15.42
C PHE A 255 21.73 -13.16 -16.51
N LYS A 256 22.32 -13.61 -17.61
CA LYS A 256 22.49 -12.78 -18.82
C LYS A 256 21.15 -12.42 -19.48
N THR A 257 20.23 -13.39 -19.51
CA THR A 257 18.89 -13.26 -20.13
C THR A 257 17.75 -13.36 -19.11
N GLN A 258 18.04 -13.81 -17.89
CA GLN A 258 17.07 -13.96 -16.80
C GLN A 258 17.25 -12.84 -15.77
N LEU A 259 16.14 -12.42 -15.17
CA LEU A 259 16.11 -11.43 -14.10
C LEU A 259 16.29 -12.12 -12.74
N PHE A 260 17.25 -11.65 -11.95
CA PHE A 260 17.42 -12.02 -10.54
C PHE A 260 16.75 -10.96 -9.67
N LYS A 261 15.76 -11.35 -8.85
CA LYS A 261 15.09 -10.42 -7.92
C LYS A 261 16.06 -10.04 -6.80
N ILE A 262 16.51 -8.78 -6.78
CA ILE A 262 17.50 -8.26 -5.83
C ILE A 262 16.84 -7.61 -4.61
N ALA A 263 15.63 -7.06 -4.77
CA ALA A 263 14.83 -6.53 -3.68
C ALA A 263 13.34 -6.81 -3.90
N GLY A 264 12.59 -6.97 -2.80
CA GLY A 264 11.14 -7.18 -2.83
C GLY A 264 10.44 -6.59 -1.61
N GLY A 265 9.49 -5.71 -1.86
CA GLY A 265 8.61 -5.11 -0.88
C GLY A 265 7.49 -6.04 -0.41
N VAL A 266 6.77 -5.59 0.60
CA VAL A 266 5.57 -6.24 1.14
C VAL A 266 4.35 -5.67 0.42
N LYS A 267 3.55 -6.54 -0.21
CA LYS A 267 2.30 -6.10 -0.87
C LYS A 267 1.26 -5.65 0.17
N PRO A 268 0.56 -4.52 -0.06
CA PRO A 268 -0.52 -4.08 0.82
C PRO A 268 -1.71 -5.03 0.73
N VAL A 269 -2.33 -5.33 1.87
CA VAL A 269 -3.63 -6.00 1.93
C VAL A 269 -4.68 -4.92 2.08
N GLN A 270 -5.47 -4.70 1.03
CA GLN A 270 -6.61 -3.78 1.09
C GLN A 270 -7.66 -4.34 2.05
N GLY A 271 -8.20 -3.48 2.91
CA GLY A 271 -9.34 -3.82 3.73
C GLY A 271 -10.58 -4.02 2.85
N GLN A 272 -11.51 -4.82 3.35
CA GLN A 272 -12.80 -5.07 2.70
C GLN A 272 -13.89 -4.97 3.74
N ASP A 273 -14.96 -4.24 3.43
CA ASP A 273 -16.08 -4.04 4.34
C ASP A 273 -16.75 -5.37 4.69
N ALA A 274 -17.18 -5.50 5.93
CA ALA A 274 -18.09 -6.57 6.31
C ALA A 274 -19.39 -6.46 5.51
N LYS A 275 -20.01 -7.60 5.20
CA LYS A 275 -21.28 -7.63 4.46
C LYS A 275 -22.31 -8.42 5.25
N LEU A 276 -23.57 -7.98 5.17
CA LEU A 276 -24.71 -8.74 5.66
C LEU A 276 -25.41 -9.37 4.47
N GLU A 277 -25.48 -10.70 4.47
CA GLU A 277 -26.33 -11.47 3.56
C GLU A 277 -27.63 -11.84 4.31
N PHE A 278 -28.77 -11.62 3.68
CA PHE A 278 -30.09 -11.87 4.27
C PHE A 278 -30.76 -13.05 3.54
N PHE A 279 -31.30 -14.00 4.30
CA PHE A 279 -31.96 -15.20 3.79
C PHE A 279 -33.50 -15.10 3.76
N PHE A 280 -34.02 -13.89 3.98
CA PHE A 280 -35.43 -13.55 3.80
C PHE A 280 -35.56 -12.28 2.95
N ASN A 281 -36.72 -12.07 2.34
CA ASN A 281 -36.97 -10.88 1.54
C ASN A 281 -37.00 -9.62 2.43
N THR A 282 -35.96 -8.78 2.32
CA THR A 282 -35.86 -7.50 3.02
C THR A 282 -36.60 -6.36 2.30
N ASP A 283 -37.02 -6.57 1.06
CA ASP A 283 -37.59 -5.55 0.18
C ASP A 283 -39.14 -5.52 0.25
N TYR A 284 -39.67 -5.31 1.46
CA TYR A 284 -41.11 -5.20 1.73
C TYR A 284 -41.71 -3.84 1.30
N LEU A 285 -40.91 -2.99 0.66
CA LEU A 285 -41.25 -1.64 0.23
C LEU A 285 -41.28 -1.45 -1.30
N LYS A 286 -41.13 -2.52 -2.10
CA LYS A 286 -41.51 -2.44 -3.52
C LYS A 286 -42.96 -1.98 -3.61
N ALA A 287 -43.16 -0.78 -4.18
CA ALA A 287 -44.46 -0.41 -4.71
C ALA A 287 -44.87 -1.51 -5.70
N GLY A 288 -46.12 -1.96 -5.60
CA GLY A 288 -46.67 -2.94 -6.54
C GLY A 288 -46.52 -2.44 -7.98
N GLY A 289 -46.47 -3.38 -8.92
CA GLY A 289 -46.40 -3.03 -10.34
C GLY A 289 -47.50 -2.04 -10.73
N LEU A 290 -47.15 -1.09 -11.59
CA LEU A 290 -48.17 -0.29 -12.27
C LEU A 290 -48.89 -1.21 -13.25
N ASP A 291 -50.22 -1.26 -13.16
CA ASP A 291 -51.04 -1.92 -14.18
C ASP A 291 -50.99 -1.14 -15.51
N THR A 292 -51.63 -1.70 -16.55
CA THR A 292 -51.68 -1.06 -17.87
C THR A 292 -52.46 0.26 -17.91
N GLU A 293 -53.13 0.63 -16.82
CA GLU A 293 -53.90 1.87 -16.67
C GLU A 293 -53.21 2.89 -15.74
N GLY A 294 -52.07 2.52 -15.14
CA GLY A 294 -51.29 3.38 -14.25
C GLY A 294 -51.73 3.34 -12.78
N ASN A 295 -52.58 2.41 -12.38
CA ASN A 295 -52.89 2.18 -10.97
C ASN A 295 -51.82 1.30 -10.33
N ILE A 296 -51.58 1.49 -9.03
CA ILE A 296 -50.66 0.65 -8.25
C ILE A 296 -51.41 -0.63 -7.86
N ASP A 297 -51.04 -1.80 -8.41
CA ASP A 297 -51.63 -3.06 -7.95
C ASP A 297 -51.07 -3.43 -6.57
N PHE A 298 -51.89 -3.18 -5.53
CA PHE A 298 -51.54 -3.50 -4.16
C PHE A 298 -51.55 -5.00 -3.82
N LYS A 299 -51.90 -5.90 -4.75
CA LYS A 299 -51.98 -7.36 -4.54
C LYS A 299 -50.64 -8.08 -4.79
N GLU A 300 -49.80 -7.60 -5.70
CA GLU A 300 -48.51 -8.24 -6.01
C GLU A 300 -47.34 -7.75 -5.12
N ARG A 301 -47.53 -7.75 -3.79
CA ARG A 301 -46.47 -7.35 -2.83
C ARG A 301 -45.41 -8.43 -2.54
N GLY A 302 -45.42 -9.53 -3.31
CA GLY A 302 -44.65 -10.73 -3.04
C GLY A 302 -45.18 -11.55 -1.86
N ALA A 303 -44.66 -12.76 -1.68
CA ALA A 303 -44.97 -13.58 -0.51
C ALA A 303 -44.38 -12.94 0.75
N ILE A 304 -45.18 -12.84 1.81
CA ILE A 304 -44.69 -12.44 3.13
C ILE A 304 -43.69 -13.52 3.58
N PRO A 305 -42.42 -13.20 3.88
CA PRO A 305 -41.46 -14.21 4.33
C PRO A 305 -41.94 -14.80 5.66
N HIS A 306 -41.88 -16.12 5.78
CA HIS A 306 -42.22 -16.87 7.00
C HIS A 306 -41.06 -17.80 7.34
N VAL A 307 -40.74 -17.92 8.63
CA VAL A 307 -39.62 -18.71 9.13
C VAL A 307 -40.04 -19.55 10.33
N GLU A 308 -39.47 -20.74 10.46
CA GLU A 308 -39.60 -21.57 11.66
C GLU A 308 -38.49 -21.23 12.67
N GLU A 309 -38.66 -21.63 13.93
CA GLU A 309 -37.61 -21.46 14.96
C GLU A 309 -36.28 -22.10 14.51
N GLY A 310 -35.17 -21.43 14.80
CA GLY A 310 -33.82 -21.87 14.43
C GLY A 310 -33.38 -21.53 13.00
N THR A 311 -34.28 -21.03 12.15
CA THR A 311 -33.94 -20.60 10.77
C THR A 311 -32.90 -19.48 10.77
N VAL A 312 -31.89 -19.55 9.89
CA VAL A 312 -30.93 -18.45 9.68
C VAL A 312 -31.61 -17.31 8.94
N LEU A 313 -31.58 -16.11 9.51
CA LEU A 313 -32.20 -14.90 8.96
C LEU A 313 -31.18 -14.03 8.21
N ALA A 314 -29.98 -13.90 8.78
CA ALA A 314 -28.87 -13.19 8.15
C ALA A 314 -27.52 -13.76 8.62
N GLU A 315 -26.50 -13.59 7.77
CA GLU A 315 -25.12 -13.95 8.04
C GLU A 315 -24.20 -12.77 7.75
N LYS A 316 -23.27 -12.52 8.66
CA LYS A 316 -22.22 -11.51 8.53
C LYS A 316 -21.00 -12.18 7.90
N MET A 317 -20.66 -11.78 6.68
CA MET A 317 -19.32 -11.96 6.15
C MET A 317 -18.39 -10.96 6.87
N PRO A 318 -17.39 -11.43 7.63
CA PRO A 318 -16.53 -10.55 8.42
C PRO A 318 -15.65 -9.68 7.52
N MET A 319 -15.31 -8.48 8.01
CA MET A 319 -14.41 -7.57 7.29
C MET A 319 -13.01 -8.19 7.09
N VAL A 320 -12.32 -7.78 6.03
CA VAL A 320 -10.87 -8.03 5.89
C VAL A 320 -10.14 -6.84 6.51
N LEU A 321 -9.27 -7.11 7.49
CA LEU A 321 -8.40 -6.08 8.06
C LEU A 321 -7.34 -5.64 7.04
N ALA A 322 -7.27 -4.34 6.83
CA ALA A 322 -6.20 -3.71 6.06
C ALA A 322 -4.84 -3.96 6.72
N ARG A 323 -3.82 -4.26 5.91
CA ARG A 323 -2.42 -4.36 6.37
C ARG A 323 -1.53 -3.60 5.39
N GLN A 324 -0.91 -2.54 5.88
CA GLN A 324 -0.01 -1.70 5.11
C GLN A 324 1.09 -2.53 4.44
N GLY A 325 1.33 -2.24 3.16
CA GLY A 325 2.49 -2.77 2.44
C GLY A 325 3.71 -1.88 2.64
N GLN A 326 4.85 -2.27 2.06
CA GLN A 326 6.03 -1.43 2.00
C GLN A 326 6.79 -1.68 0.69
N ASN A 327 7.17 -0.65 -0.05
CA ASN A 327 7.89 -0.78 -1.32
C ASN A 327 9.42 -1.01 -1.12
N ILE A 328 10.20 -1.12 -2.21
CA ILE A 328 11.67 -1.30 -2.14
C ILE A 328 12.44 -0.09 -1.58
N TYR A 329 11.84 1.10 -1.63
CA TYR A 329 12.39 2.35 -1.09
C TYR A 329 12.02 2.58 0.39
N GLY A 330 11.30 1.63 0.98
CA GLY A 330 10.83 1.68 2.37
C GLY A 330 9.55 2.51 2.58
N ASP A 331 8.87 2.97 1.53
CA ASP A 331 7.60 3.70 1.68
C ASP A 331 6.45 2.75 2.02
N GLU A 332 5.64 3.12 3.01
CA GLU A 332 4.39 2.42 3.30
C GLU A 332 3.38 2.58 2.16
N LEU A 333 2.74 1.49 1.76
CA LEU A 333 1.75 1.48 0.69
C LEU A 333 0.35 1.62 1.28
N GLU A 334 -0.37 2.67 0.85
CA GLU A 334 -1.71 2.99 1.33
C GLU A 334 -2.68 1.80 1.18
N THR A 335 -3.41 1.54 2.25
CA THR A 335 -4.51 0.58 2.30
C THR A 335 -5.78 1.28 2.73
N LEU A 336 -6.87 1.05 2.00
CA LEU A 336 -8.20 1.43 2.47
C LEU A 336 -8.56 0.51 3.66
N PRO A 337 -8.94 1.05 4.83
CA PRO A 337 -9.55 0.25 5.88
C PRO A 337 -10.92 -0.27 5.39
N GLY A 338 -11.27 -1.50 5.73
CA GLY A 338 -12.66 -1.95 5.63
C GLY A 338 -13.46 -1.42 6.81
N GLU A 339 -14.76 -1.20 6.61
CA GLU A 339 -15.70 -0.93 7.70
C GLU A 339 -16.30 -2.23 8.25
N ASP A 340 -16.49 -2.32 9.58
CA ASP A 340 -17.20 -3.45 10.18
C ASP A 340 -18.69 -3.14 10.41
N ILE A 341 -19.52 -4.17 10.28
CA ILE A 341 -20.96 -4.08 10.51
C ILE A 341 -21.34 -4.93 11.73
N SER A 342 -21.99 -4.32 12.72
CA SER A 342 -22.57 -5.05 13.85
C SER A 342 -23.92 -5.64 13.46
N LEU A 343 -24.09 -6.95 13.61
CA LEU A 343 -25.41 -7.59 13.62
C LEU A 343 -26.21 -7.07 14.82
N ARG A 344 -27.44 -6.62 14.58
CA ARG A 344 -28.38 -6.22 15.62
C ARG A 344 -29.66 -7.02 15.47
N PHE A 345 -30.13 -7.57 16.58
CA PHE A 345 -31.37 -8.34 16.64
C PHE A 345 -32.33 -7.76 17.69
N GLY A 346 -33.62 -8.02 17.51
CA GLY A 346 -34.70 -7.64 18.39
C GLY A 346 -35.49 -8.86 18.86
N LYS A 347 -36.73 -8.65 19.33
CA LYS A 347 -37.60 -9.74 19.82
C LYS A 347 -37.81 -10.82 18.76
N GLY A 348 -37.84 -12.09 19.19
CA GLY A 348 -38.08 -13.24 18.32
C GLY A 348 -36.88 -13.64 17.46
N ALA A 349 -35.72 -12.99 17.62
CA ALA A 349 -34.47 -13.35 16.96
C ALA A 349 -33.35 -13.43 18.01
N LYS A 350 -32.35 -14.28 17.75
CA LYS A 350 -31.17 -14.49 18.61
C LYS A 350 -29.90 -14.54 17.76
N LEU A 351 -28.74 -14.28 18.37
CA LEU A 351 -27.45 -14.43 17.73
C LEU A 351 -26.97 -15.89 17.82
N SER A 352 -26.18 -16.36 16.85
CA SER A 352 -25.41 -17.61 16.97
C SER A 352 -24.25 -17.48 17.97
N GLU A 353 -23.73 -18.62 18.44
CA GLU A 353 -22.63 -18.66 19.42
C GLU A 353 -21.33 -18.01 18.92
N ASP A 354 -21.07 -18.06 17.61
CA ASP A 354 -19.93 -17.42 16.96
C ASP A 354 -20.13 -15.90 16.70
N GLY A 355 -21.33 -15.38 16.95
CA GLY A 355 -21.69 -13.98 16.73
C GLY A 355 -21.86 -13.58 15.26
N LEU A 356 -21.80 -14.52 14.31
CA LEU A 356 -21.80 -14.23 12.86
C LEU A 356 -23.16 -14.40 12.18
N LYS A 357 -24.16 -14.98 12.85
CA LYS A 357 -25.49 -15.23 12.27
C LYS A 357 -26.60 -14.75 13.20
N VAL A 358 -27.71 -14.31 12.62
CA VAL A 358 -28.96 -14.10 13.35
C VAL A 358 -29.91 -15.24 13.00
N LEU A 359 -30.46 -15.87 14.03
CA LEU A 359 -31.37 -17.00 13.98
C LEU A 359 -32.77 -16.58 14.46
N ALA A 360 -33.81 -17.21 13.93
CA ALA A 360 -35.14 -17.13 14.51
C ALA A 360 -35.16 -17.78 15.91
N GLU A 361 -35.69 -17.08 16.90
CA GLU A 361 -36.01 -17.61 18.23
C GLU A 361 -37.44 -18.10 18.33
N VAL A 362 -38.33 -17.59 17.47
CA VAL A 362 -39.74 -18.02 17.36
C VAL A 362 -40.09 -18.20 15.89
N ARG A 363 -41.12 -19.02 15.62
CA ARG A 363 -41.79 -19.09 14.32
C ARG A 363 -42.50 -17.77 14.01
N GLY A 364 -42.50 -17.35 12.74
CA GLY A 364 -43.34 -16.25 12.25
C GLY A 364 -42.66 -15.40 11.19
N TYR A 365 -42.88 -14.08 11.26
CA TYR A 365 -42.56 -13.14 10.18
C TYR A 365 -41.27 -12.35 10.46
N PRO A 366 -40.14 -12.59 9.77
CA PRO A 366 -38.91 -11.84 9.94
C PRO A 366 -39.02 -10.47 9.25
N LYS A 367 -38.44 -9.45 9.89
CA LYS A 367 -38.33 -8.09 9.34
C LYS A 367 -36.96 -7.52 9.64
N TYR A 368 -36.52 -6.60 8.78
CA TYR A 368 -35.33 -5.79 8.95
C TYR A 368 -35.74 -4.32 9.02
N SER A 369 -35.40 -3.61 10.10
CA SER A 369 -35.70 -2.18 10.22
C SER A 369 -34.69 -1.30 9.49
N LEU A 370 -35.12 -0.08 9.14
CA LEU A 370 -34.23 1.02 8.74
C LEU A 370 -33.17 1.37 9.81
N SER A 371 -33.37 0.98 11.08
CA SER A 371 -32.39 1.13 12.17
C SER A 371 -31.37 -0.03 12.25
N GLY A 372 -31.41 -0.96 11.29
CA GLY A 372 -30.47 -2.07 11.15
C GLY A 372 -30.75 -3.26 12.06
N VAL A 373 -31.98 -3.45 12.53
CA VAL A 373 -32.35 -4.50 13.51
C VAL A 373 -33.20 -5.58 12.84
N ILE A 374 -32.81 -6.84 13.04
CA ILE A 374 -33.55 -8.04 12.59
C ILE A 374 -34.45 -8.54 13.73
N PHE A 375 -35.72 -8.79 13.48
CA PHE A 375 -36.67 -9.29 14.48
C PHE A 375 -37.71 -10.20 13.82
N VAL A 376 -38.31 -11.10 14.61
CA VAL A 376 -39.39 -11.99 14.14
C VAL A 376 -40.65 -11.67 14.93
N HIS A 377 -41.74 -11.34 14.23
CA HIS A 377 -43.05 -11.27 14.84
C HIS A 377 -43.62 -12.67 14.96
N ASN A 378 -43.89 -13.12 16.19
CA ASN A 378 -44.56 -14.38 16.46
C ASN A 378 -45.95 -14.40 15.80
N GLU A 379 -46.29 -15.50 15.13
CA GLU A 379 -47.61 -15.71 14.55
C GLU A 379 -48.50 -16.44 15.56
N TYR A 380 -49.60 -15.81 15.98
CA TYR A 380 -50.54 -16.41 16.92
C TYR A 380 -51.75 -16.94 16.15
N THR A 381 -51.80 -18.26 15.92
CA THR A 381 -52.92 -18.90 15.23
C THR A 381 -54.06 -19.14 16.22
N THR A 382 -55.08 -18.28 16.21
CA THR A 382 -56.35 -18.53 16.92
C THR A 382 -57.20 -19.56 16.16
N SER A 383 -57.75 -20.53 16.90
CA SER A 383 -58.49 -21.67 16.34
C SER A 383 -59.99 -21.40 16.08
N GLY A 384 -60.38 -20.14 15.87
CA GLY A 384 -61.76 -19.69 15.73
C GLY A 384 -61.86 -18.39 14.94
N ASP A 385 -63.09 -18.00 14.60
CA ASP A 385 -63.36 -16.77 13.86
C ASP A 385 -62.79 -15.55 14.58
N VAL A 386 -62.12 -14.66 13.83
CA VAL A 386 -61.55 -13.42 14.38
C VAL A 386 -62.67 -12.41 14.56
N ASP A 387 -62.99 -12.12 15.82
CA ASP A 387 -64.04 -11.19 16.24
C ASP A 387 -63.45 -9.95 16.95
N TYR A 388 -64.31 -9.02 17.34
CA TYR A 388 -63.91 -7.79 18.04
C TYR A 388 -63.47 -8.00 19.51
N GLU A 389 -63.49 -9.23 20.04
CA GLU A 389 -62.91 -9.55 21.35
C GLU A 389 -61.52 -10.21 21.24
N THR A 390 -61.15 -10.68 20.04
CA THR A 390 -59.88 -11.35 19.75
C THR A 390 -58.87 -10.51 18.95
N GLY A 391 -59.19 -9.23 18.63
CA GLY A 391 -58.32 -8.30 17.90
C GLY A 391 -58.43 -6.84 18.33
#